data_AF-A0A7C7P9Q8-F1
#
_entry.id   AF-A0A7C7P9Q8-F1
#
_cell.length_a   1.000
_cell.length_b   1.000
_cell.length_c   1.000
_cell.angle_alpha   90.00
_cell.angle_beta   90.00
_cell.angle_gamma   90.00
#
_symmetry.space_group_name_H-M   'P 1'
#
loop_
_entity.id
_entity.type
_entity.pdbx_description
1 polymer ?
#
loop_
_entity_poly.entity_id
_entity_poly.type
_entity_poly.pdbx_seq_one_letter_code
_entity_poly.pdbx_strand_id
1 'polypeptide(L)'
;MAIFKILIVFASLFFYNFSLLAVESDTVKTSSSDFETGNFEDEIYDPLEPINRAIFGFNNVADKIVLEPIAKGYRKLPSPIQTGIGNFLSNLKMPLVIVNQLLQGQGKNAGESTGRFVVNSTAGLFGLIDVADKIGLEQTQEDFGQT
;
A
#
# COMPACT_ATOMS: atom_id res chain seq x y z
N MET A 1 -15.72 -30.66 18.03
CA MET A 1 -14.67 -31.69 18.20
C MET A 1 -14.00 -32.10 16.86
N ALA A 2 -14.72 -32.13 15.73
CA ALA A 2 -14.16 -32.51 14.41
C ALA A 2 -13.16 -31.49 13.82
N ILE A 3 -13.44 -30.18 13.94
CA ILE A 3 -12.58 -29.11 13.40
C ILE A 3 -11.19 -29.11 14.06
N PHE A 4 -11.12 -29.38 15.36
CA PHE A 4 -9.85 -29.41 16.10
C PHE A 4 -8.94 -30.55 15.63
N LYS A 5 -9.51 -31.70 15.22
CA LYS A 5 -8.75 -32.83 14.66
C LYS A 5 -8.19 -32.51 13.27
N ILE A 6 -8.95 -31.80 12.43
CA ILE A 6 -8.50 -31.37 11.10
C ILE A 6 -7.33 -30.40 11.21
N LEU A 7 -7.38 -29.48 12.18
CA LEU A 7 -6.35 -28.47 12.40
C LEU A 7 -5.02 -29.10 12.90
N ILE A 8 -5.11 -30.12 13.75
CA ILE A 8 -3.94 -30.91 14.21
C ILE A 8 -3.30 -31.67 13.05
N VAL A 9 -4.10 -32.28 12.16
CA VAL A 9 -3.58 -33.00 10.98
C VAL A 9 -2.88 -32.03 10.02
N PHE A 10 -3.46 -30.87 9.77
CA PHE A 10 -2.84 -29.83 8.93
C PHE A 10 -1.53 -29.29 9.53
N ALA A 11 -1.51 -29.02 10.84
CA ALA A 11 -0.30 -28.59 11.53
C ALA A 11 0.81 -29.66 11.47
N SER A 12 0.45 -30.94 11.63
CA SER A 12 1.42 -32.04 11.51
C SER A 12 2.00 -32.14 10.10
N LEU A 13 1.16 -32.04 9.06
CA LEU A 13 1.59 -32.03 7.66
C LEU A 13 2.51 -30.83 7.36
N PHE A 14 2.17 -29.64 7.89
CA PHE A 14 2.99 -28.45 7.73
C PHE A 14 4.39 -28.63 8.38
N PHE A 15 4.45 -29.17 9.59
CA PHE A 15 5.73 -29.43 10.29
C PHE A 15 6.59 -30.49 9.61
N TYR A 16 5.99 -31.56 9.07
CA TYR A 16 6.71 -32.58 8.30
C TYR A 16 7.31 -32.00 7.00
N ASN A 17 6.59 -31.11 6.31
CA ASN A 17 7.10 -30.46 5.10
C ASN A 17 8.15 -29.37 5.43
N PHE A 18 7.99 -28.65 6.55
CA PHE A 18 8.94 -27.62 6.98
C PHE A 18 10.32 -28.19 7.34
N SER A 19 10.36 -29.39 7.93
CA SER A 19 11.62 -30.05 8.29
C SER A 19 12.43 -30.53 7.08
N LEU A 20 11.80 -30.75 5.92
CA LEU A 20 12.48 -31.24 4.70
C LEU A 20 13.13 -30.09 3.92
N LEU A 21 12.66 -28.85 4.10
CA LEU A 21 13.21 -27.65 3.47
C LEU A 21 14.35 -27.00 4.28
N ALA A 22 14.59 -27.43 5.52
CA ALA A 22 15.56 -26.80 6.43
C ALA A 22 16.97 -27.43 6.37
N VAL A 23 17.20 -28.43 5.50
CA VAL A 23 18.49 -29.15 5.39
C VAL A 23 19.08 -28.97 3.99
N GLU A 24 19.25 -27.73 3.57
CA GLU A 24 20.24 -27.39 2.54
C GLU A 24 20.67 -25.93 2.69
N SER A 25 21.43 -25.63 3.75
CA SER A 25 22.32 -24.47 3.74
C SER A 25 23.73 -25.00 3.95
N ASP A 26 24.25 -25.66 2.92
CA ASP A 26 25.66 -25.97 2.87
C ASP A 26 26.42 -24.64 2.85
N THR A 27 27.33 -24.47 3.81
CA THR A 27 28.02 -23.21 4.05
C THR A 27 29.01 -22.94 2.91
N VAL A 28 28.52 -22.29 1.84
CA VAL A 28 29.40 -21.79 0.79
C VAL A 28 30.15 -20.58 1.34
N LYS A 29 31.44 -20.76 1.61
CA LYS A 29 32.36 -19.64 1.83
C LYS A 29 32.60 -18.97 0.47
N THR A 30 31.81 -17.96 0.13
CA THR A 30 32.05 -17.12 -1.04
C THR A 30 33.06 -16.04 -0.69
N SER A 31 34.21 -16.05 -1.38
CA SER A 31 35.08 -14.88 -1.44
C SER A 31 34.61 -13.96 -2.57
N SER A 32 34.87 -12.67 -2.44
CA SER A 32 34.51 -11.67 -3.47
C SER A 32 35.12 -11.92 -4.85
N SER A 33 36.10 -12.83 -4.95
CA SER A 33 36.69 -13.34 -6.19
C SER A 33 35.82 -14.35 -6.94
N ASP A 34 34.82 -14.94 -6.28
CA ASP A 34 34.00 -16.04 -6.82
C ASP A 34 32.71 -15.53 -7.50
N PHE A 35 32.44 -14.23 -7.37
CA PHE A 35 31.44 -13.53 -8.17
C PHE A 35 32.04 -13.15 -9.53
N GLU A 36 31.93 -14.05 -10.51
CA GLU A 36 31.94 -13.64 -11.91
C GLU A 36 30.79 -12.65 -12.08
N THR A 37 31.12 -11.35 -12.15
CA THR A 37 30.16 -10.32 -12.55
C THR A 37 30.00 -10.47 -14.06
N GLY A 38 29.32 -11.52 -14.48
CA GLY A 38 28.82 -11.61 -15.85
C GLY A 38 28.00 -10.37 -16.10
N ASN A 39 28.39 -9.56 -17.08
CA ASN A 39 27.52 -8.53 -17.61
C ASN A 39 26.35 -9.28 -18.26
N PHE A 40 25.32 -9.58 -17.47
CA PHE A 40 24.00 -9.90 -17.97
C PHE A 40 23.49 -8.60 -18.58
N GLU A 41 23.88 -8.31 -19.81
CA GLU A 41 23.11 -7.47 -20.71
C GLU A 41 21.83 -8.25 -21.06
N ASP A 42 21.00 -8.53 -20.06
CA ASP A 42 19.61 -8.88 -20.29
C ASP A 42 18.96 -7.60 -20.79
N GLU A 43 19.00 -7.39 -22.11
CA GLU A 43 18.13 -6.41 -22.75
C GLU A 43 16.71 -6.70 -22.26
N ILE A 44 16.16 -5.79 -21.45
CA ILE A 44 14.79 -5.90 -20.96
C ILE A 44 13.90 -5.87 -22.20
N TYR A 45 13.37 -7.04 -22.57
CA TYR A 45 12.48 -7.16 -23.71
C TYR A 45 11.19 -6.35 -23.43
N ASP A 46 11.16 -5.12 -23.92
CA ASP A 46 10.00 -4.23 -23.91
C ASP A 46 9.52 -3.99 -25.35
N PRO A 47 8.60 -4.82 -25.87
CA PRO A 47 8.01 -4.65 -27.21
C PRO A 47 7.37 -3.29 -27.45
N LEU A 48 6.98 -2.60 -26.37
CA LEU A 48 6.31 -1.31 -26.41
C LEU A 48 7.25 -0.16 -26.03
N GLU A 49 8.56 -0.39 -26.00
CA GLU A 49 9.58 0.63 -25.71
C GLU A 49 9.36 1.95 -26.45
N PRO A 50 9.12 2.00 -27.78
CA PRO A 50 8.95 3.28 -28.48
C PRO A 50 7.72 4.05 -27.98
N ILE A 51 6.65 3.35 -27.61
CA ILE A 51 5.43 3.97 -27.08
C ILE A 51 5.65 4.42 -25.64
N ASN A 52 6.26 3.57 -24.81
CA ASN A 52 6.59 3.89 -23.42
C ASN A 52 7.52 5.09 -23.35
N ARG A 53 8.54 5.17 -24.20
CA ARG A 53 9.45 6.32 -24.29
C ARG A 53 8.76 7.59 -24.78
N ALA A 54 7.83 7.49 -25.74
CA ALA A 54 7.08 8.64 -26.21
C ALA A 54 6.16 9.21 -25.11
N ILE A 55 5.41 8.34 -24.43
CA ILE A 55 4.56 8.71 -23.28
C ILE A 55 5.42 9.27 -22.15
N PHE A 56 6.56 8.63 -21.85
CA PHE A 56 7.51 9.10 -20.84
C PHE A 56 8.05 10.48 -21.19
N GLY A 57 8.44 10.72 -22.45
CA GLY A 57 8.90 12.03 -22.92
C GLY A 57 7.83 13.11 -22.73
N PHE A 58 6.59 12.82 -23.12
CA PHE A 58 5.46 13.72 -22.89
C PHE A 58 5.24 14.00 -21.39
N ASN A 59 5.21 12.96 -20.56
CA ASN A 59 5.03 13.07 -19.11
C ASN A 59 6.16 13.87 -18.47
N ASN A 60 7.41 13.67 -18.89
CA ASN A 60 8.57 14.41 -18.38
C ASN A 60 8.51 15.91 -18.72
N VAL A 61 8.01 16.25 -19.92
CA VAL A 61 7.78 17.66 -20.30
C VAL A 61 6.62 18.25 -19.49
N ALA A 62 5.50 17.55 -19.39
CA ALA A 62 4.36 17.97 -18.60
C ALA A 62 4.73 18.15 -17.12
N ASP A 63 5.57 17.27 -16.58
CA ASP A 63 6.08 17.35 -15.22
C ASP A 63 6.88 18.64 -15.01
N LYS A 64 7.92 18.88 -15.82
CA LYS A 64 8.78 20.06 -15.69
C LYS A 64 8.05 21.40 -15.89
N ILE A 65 7.07 21.44 -16.80
CA ILE A 65 6.39 22.70 -17.16
C ILE A 65 5.18 22.97 -16.26
N VAL A 66 4.46 21.93 -15.83
CA VAL A 66 3.17 22.08 -15.15
C VAL A 66 3.20 21.48 -13.75
N LEU A 67 3.53 20.19 -13.61
CA LEU A 67 3.37 19.50 -12.33
C LEU A 67 4.42 19.93 -11.29
N GLU A 68 5.69 20.01 -11.67
CA GLU A 68 6.81 20.42 -10.81
C GLU A 68 6.61 21.84 -10.24
N PRO A 69 6.29 22.90 -11.02
CA PRO A 69 6.05 24.22 -10.45
C PRO A 69 4.81 24.26 -9.55
N ILE A 70 3.75 23.52 -9.87
CA ILE A 70 2.57 23.40 -9.00
C ILE A 70 2.94 22.73 -7.68
N ALA A 71 3.69 21.61 -7.73
CA ALA A 71 4.14 20.88 -6.56
C ALA A 71 5.07 21.74 -5.67
N LYS A 72 6.00 22.49 -6.27
CA LYS A 72 6.83 23.47 -5.55
C LYS A 72 5.99 24.57 -4.91
N GLY A 73 4.95 25.04 -5.59
CA GLY A 73 3.97 25.99 -5.04
C GLY A 73 3.22 25.41 -3.83
N TYR A 74 2.70 24.19 -3.96
CA TYR A 74 2.02 23.47 -2.89
C TYR A 74 2.90 23.28 -1.65
N ARG A 75 4.18 22.89 -1.84
CA ARG A 75 5.14 22.71 -0.73
C ARG A 75 5.43 23.98 0.05
N LYS A 76 5.19 25.16 -0.53
CA LYS A 76 5.34 26.45 0.16
C LYS A 76 4.15 26.80 1.05
N LEU A 77 3.03 26.08 0.94
CA LEU A 77 1.87 26.32 1.78
C LEU A 77 2.16 25.94 3.25
N PRO A 78 1.52 26.60 4.22
CA PRO A 78 1.59 26.21 5.63
C PRO A 78 1.21 24.75 5.88
N SER A 79 1.88 24.10 6.84
CA SER A 79 1.62 22.70 7.22
C SER A 79 0.13 22.39 7.47
N PRO A 80 -0.68 23.23 8.15
CA PRO A 80 -2.08 22.92 8.38
C PRO A 80 -2.90 22.76 7.10
N ILE A 81 -2.57 23.52 6.05
CA ILE A 81 -3.25 23.42 4.75
C ILE A 81 -2.85 22.13 4.05
N GLN A 82 -1.56 21.78 4.06
CA GLN A 82 -1.08 20.54 3.47
C GLN A 82 -1.69 19.31 4.16
N THR A 83 -1.73 19.32 5.50
CA THR A 83 -2.37 18.28 6.29
C THR A 83 -3.86 18.21 6.02
N GLY A 84 -4.55 19.35 5.96
CA GLY A 84 -5.99 19.36 5.71
C GLY A 84 -6.37 18.81 4.33
N ILE A 85 -5.57 19.10 3.30
CA ILE A 85 -5.77 18.51 1.96
C ILE A 85 -5.52 17.00 1.99
N GLY A 86 -4.50 16.53 2.70
CA GLY A 86 -4.27 15.10 2.92
C GLY A 86 -5.43 14.39 3.63
N ASN A 87 -5.98 15.02 4.66
CA ASN A 87 -7.14 14.50 5.39
C ASN A 87 -8.39 14.44 4.49
N PHE A 88 -8.63 15.49 3.70
CA PHE A 88 -9.75 15.56 2.78
C PHE A 88 -9.68 14.44 1.73
N LEU A 89 -8.52 14.24 1.11
CA LEU A 89 -8.31 13.16 0.14
C LEU A 89 -8.47 11.78 0.78
N SER A 90 -8.03 11.61 2.03
CA SER A 90 -8.25 10.37 2.79
C SER A 90 -9.74 10.14 3.07
N ASN A 91 -10.48 11.19 3.44
CA ASN A 91 -11.92 11.14 3.67
C ASN A 91 -12.70 10.80 2.39
N LEU A 92 -12.29 11.30 1.23
CA LEU A 92 -12.90 10.95 -0.06
C LEU A 92 -12.72 9.49 -0.46
N LYS A 93 -11.62 8.85 -0.02
CA LYS A 93 -11.38 7.42 -0.27
C LYS A 93 -12.14 6.52 0.71
N MET A 94 -12.64 7.04 1.83
CA MET A 94 -13.29 6.24 2.87
C MET A 94 -14.48 5.39 2.39
N PRO A 95 -15.39 5.87 1.51
CA PRO A 95 -16.49 5.04 1.02
C PRO A 95 -16.02 3.75 0.37
N LEU A 96 -14.93 3.81 -0.40
CA LEU A 96 -14.33 2.65 -1.04
C LEU A 96 -13.73 1.68 0.00
N VAL A 97 -13.04 2.21 0.99
CA VAL A 97 -12.50 1.42 2.11
C VAL A 97 -13.59 0.72 2.89
N ILE A 98 -14.70 1.40 3.19
CA ILE A 98 -15.86 0.84 3.89
C ILE A 98 -16.44 -0.33 3.09
N VAL A 99 -16.64 -0.15 1.78
CA VAL A 99 -17.14 -1.22 0.90
C VAL A 99 -16.21 -2.43 0.93
N ASN A 100 -14.89 -2.23 0.84
CA ASN A 100 -13.92 -3.33 0.91
C ASN A 100 -13.93 -4.05 2.24
N GLN A 101 -13.95 -3.33 3.36
CA GLN A 101 -14.02 -3.93 4.69
C GLN A 101 -15.31 -4.75 4.87
N LEU A 102 -16.43 -4.29 4.31
CA LEU A 102 -17.67 -5.06 4.28
C LEU A 102 -17.54 -6.33 3.44
N LEU A 103 -16.93 -6.24 2.25
CA LEU A 103 -16.70 -7.39 1.37
C LEU A 103 -15.76 -8.43 2.00
N GLN A 104 -14.77 -7.98 2.78
CA GLN A 104 -13.87 -8.85 3.54
C GLN A 104 -14.49 -9.41 4.84
N GLY A 105 -15.76 -9.08 5.16
CA GLY A 105 -16.43 -9.52 6.38
C GLY A 105 -15.95 -8.81 7.66
N GLN A 106 -15.16 -7.73 7.54
CA GLN A 106 -14.63 -6.96 8.65
C GLN A 106 -15.64 -5.90 9.14
N GLY A 107 -16.81 -6.35 9.61
CA GLY A 107 -17.91 -5.44 9.99
C GLY A 107 -17.56 -4.42 11.08
N LYS A 108 -16.70 -4.78 12.05
CA LYS A 108 -16.23 -3.85 13.07
C LYS A 108 -15.44 -2.69 12.47
N ASN A 109 -14.47 -3.01 11.60
CA ASN A 109 -13.62 -2.02 10.94
C ASN A 109 -14.44 -1.14 10.00
N ALA A 110 -15.41 -1.72 9.27
CA ALA A 110 -16.34 -0.96 8.44
C ALA A 110 -17.18 0.05 9.24
N GLY A 111 -17.64 -0.34 10.44
CA GLY A 111 -18.37 0.55 11.35
C GLY A 111 -17.52 1.72 11.84
N GLU A 112 -16.28 1.46 12.27
CA GLU A 112 -15.33 2.49 12.71
C GLU A 112 -14.99 3.46 11.57
N SER A 113 -14.66 2.94 10.37
CA SER A 113 -14.43 3.72 9.15
C SER A 113 -15.63 4.58 8.76
N THR A 114 -16.84 4.06 8.90
CA THR A 114 -18.08 4.80 8.62
C THR A 114 -18.26 5.95 9.62
N GLY A 115 -18.02 5.68 10.92
CA GLY A 115 -18.05 6.71 11.95
C GLY A 115 -17.06 7.85 11.66
N ARG A 116 -15.82 7.50 11.29
CA ARG A 116 -14.80 8.47 10.88
C ARG A 116 -15.26 9.31 9.69
N PHE A 117 -15.76 8.67 8.64
CA PHE A 117 -16.26 9.36 7.44
C PHE A 117 -17.38 10.34 7.77
N VAL A 118 -18.37 9.94 8.58
CA VAL A 118 -19.50 10.81 8.94
C VAL A 118 -19.02 12.00 9.77
N VAL A 119 -18.20 11.77 10.80
CA VAL A 119 -17.70 12.83 11.69
C VAL A 119 -16.81 13.80 10.92
N ASN A 120 -15.86 13.30 10.15
CA ASN A 120 -14.94 14.15 9.39
C ASN A 120 -15.67 14.90 8.25
N SER A 121 -16.64 14.27 7.59
CA SER A 121 -17.42 14.95 6.54
C SER A 121 -18.33 16.05 7.08
N THR A 122 -18.89 15.88 8.28
CA THR A 122 -19.84 16.84 8.87
C THR A 122 -19.14 17.88 9.74
N ALA A 123 -18.54 17.44 10.85
CA ALA A 123 -17.87 18.32 11.82
C ALA A 123 -16.45 18.71 11.39
N GLY A 124 -15.80 17.90 10.56
CA GLY A 124 -14.44 18.13 10.05
C GLY A 124 -14.35 18.96 8.77
N LEU A 125 -15.40 19.70 8.40
CA LEU A 125 -15.46 20.49 7.16
C LEU A 125 -15.14 19.64 5.91
N PHE A 126 -16.00 18.66 5.61
CA PHE A 126 -15.81 17.70 4.51
C PHE A 126 -14.56 16.81 4.61
N GLY A 127 -13.93 16.76 5.78
CA GLY A 127 -12.74 15.97 6.06
C GLY A 127 -11.43 16.74 5.97
N LEU A 128 -11.47 18.08 5.86
CA LEU A 128 -10.27 18.90 5.99
C LEU A 128 -9.66 18.81 7.39
N ILE A 129 -10.49 18.62 8.42
CA ILE A 129 -10.07 18.47 9.81
C ILE A 129 -10.41 17.05 10.26
N ASP A 130 -9.40 16.32 10.74
CA ASP A 130 -9.64 15.01 11.36
C ASP A 130 -10.15 15.20 12.80
N VAL A 131 -11.47 15.33 12.91
CA VAL A 131 -12.18 15.43 14.19
C VAL A 131 -12.38 14.04 14.79
N ALA A 132 -12.49 13.02 13.95
CA ALA A 132 -12.68 11.64 14.37
C ALA A 132 -11.49 11.12 15.21
N ASP A 133 -10.26 11.46 14.82
CA ASP A 133 -9.05 11.14 15.59
C ASP A 133 -9.08 11.79 17.00
N LYS A 134 -9.57 13.03 17.09
CA LYS A 134 -9.68 13.76 18.37
C LYS A 134 -10.70 13.16 19.34
N ILE A 135 -11.65 12.37 18.84
CA ILE A 135 -12.66 11.69 19.66
C ILE A 135 -12.34 10.20 19.87
N GLY A 136 -11.14 9.76 19.50
CA GLY A 136 -10.65 8.41 19.78
C GLY A 136 -11.06 7.34 18.76
N LEU A 137 -11.50 7.74 17.57
CA LEU A 137 -11.64 6.81 16.44
C LEU A 137 -10.29 6.75 15.72
N GLU A 138 -9.50 5.70 15.89
CA GLU A 138 -8.20 5.59 15.21
C GLU A 138 -8.35 5.35 13.70
N GLN A 139 -7.38 5.83 12.90
CA GLN A 139 -7.40 5.65 11.46
C GLN A 139 -6.88 4.25 11.06
N THR A 140 -7.79 3.39 10.59
CA THR A 140 -7.41 2.13 9.93
C THR A 140 -7.14 2.40 8.44
N GLN A 141 -5.89 2.25 8.00
CA GLN A 141 -5.54 2.36 6.59
C GLN A 141 -5.69 1.00 5.91
N GLU A 142 -6.77 0.82 5.18
CA GLU A 142 -6.99 -0.33 4.28
C GLU A 142 -7.02 0.19 2.84
N ASP A 143 -6.33 -0.48 1.93
CA ASP A 143 -6.30 -0.14 0.48
C ASP A 143 -6.77 -1.35 -0.35
N PHE A 144 -7.29 -1.12 -1.55
CA PHE A 144 -7.72 -2.19 -2.48
C PHE A 144 -6.59 -3.16 -2.86
N GLY A 145 -5.32 -2.77 -2.69
CA GLY A 145 -4.19 -3.67 -2.87
C GLY A 145 -4.09 -4.78 -1.81
N GLN A 146 -4.90 -4.70 -0.74
CA GLN A 146 -4.95 -5.68 0.35
C GLN A 146 -6.20 -6.58 0.31
N THR A 147 -7.13 -6.35 -0.63
CA THR A 147 -8.29 -7.24 -0.93
C THR A 147 -7.95 -8.29 -1.97
#